data_AF-A0A1H3G183-F1
#
_entry.id   AF-A0A1H3G183-F1
#
_cell.length_a   1.000
_cell.length_b   1.000
_cell.length_c   1.000
_cell.angle_alpha   90.00
_cell.angle_beta   90.00
_cell.angle_gamma   90.00
#
_symmetry.space_group_name_H-M   'P 1'
#
loop_
_entity.id
_entity.type
_entity.pdbx_description
1 polymer ?
#
loop_
_entity_poly.entity_id
_entity_poly.type
_entity_poly.pdbx_seq_one_letter_code
_entity_poly.pdbx_strand_id
1 'polypeptide(L)'
;MLAAIGMVQLARVAKTRIALRHPHHDTVTVAIDTIAGVGSFVETEVLTDDAAGIDELLEETEHLCGFHQLPVVHLPYRDLVMQHDQTQPVAPTT
;
A
#
# COMPACT_ATOMS: atom_id res chain seq x y z
N MET A 1 -15.37 -17.31 12.02
CA MET A 1 -14.90 -16.19 12.85
C MET A 1 -13.42 -16.37 13.12
N LEU A 2 -12.57 -15.45 12.72
CA LEU A 2 -11.14 -15.48 13.07
C LEU A 2 -10.92 -15.37 14.59
N ALA A 3 -11.82 -14.70 15.31
CA ALA A 3 -11.79 -14.65 16.77
C ALA A 3 -11.93 -16.03 17.44
N ALA A 4 -12.58 -17.00 16.79
CA ALA A 4 -12.74 -18.35 17.34
C ALA A 4 -11.42 -19.15 17.37
N ILE A 5 -10.42 -18.71 16.61
CA ILE A 5 -9.05 -19.22 16.66
C ILE A 5 -8.09 -18.26 17.39
N GLY A 6 -8.64 -17.32 18.17
CA GLY A 6 -7.86 -16.39 19.00
C GLY A 6 -7.29 -15.17 18.27
N MET A 7 -7.67 -14.90 17.01
CA MET A 7 -7.24 -13.66 16.35
C MET A 7 -7.92 -12.43 16.95
N VAL A 8 -7.13 -11.36 17.13
CA VAL A 8 -7.58 -10.06 17.64
C VAL A 8 -7.48 -9.01 16.53
N GLN A 9 -8.37 -8.01 16.57
CA GLN A 9 -8.29 -6.87 15.65
C GLN A 9 -7.11 -5.98 16.05
N LEU A 10 -6.16 -5.80 15.14
CA LEU A 10 -4.97 -4.98 15.39
C LEU A 10 -5.13 -3.53 14.92
N ALA A 11 -5.69 -3.32 13.73
CA ALA A 11 -5.97 -1.98 13.17
C ALA A 11 -7.12 -2.05 12.17
N ARG A 12 -7.72 -0.89 11.85
CA ARG A 12 -8.69 -0.75 10.75
C ARG A 12 -8.14 0.21 9.70
N VAL A 13 -7.69 -0.31 8.57
CA VAL A 13 -7.22 0.51 7.44
C VAL A 13 -8.39 0.74 6.48
N ALA A 14 -8.88 1.98 6.40
CA ALA A 14 -9.87 2.38 5.41
C ALA A 14 -9.15 2.97 4.19
N LYS A 15 -9.36 2.35 3.01
CA LYS A 15 -8.66 2.75 1.78
C LYS A 15 -9.55 2.80 0.55
N THR A 16 -9.20 3.69 -0.38
CA THR A 16 -9.67 3.70 -1.78
C THR A 16 -8.49 3.36 -2.68
N ARG A 17 -8.67 2.44 -3.62
CA ARG A 17 -7.61 1.98 -4.54
C ARG A 17 -8.02 2.24 -5.99
N ILE A 18 -7.10 2.78 -6.78
CA ILE A 18 -7.15 2.76 -8.24
C ILE A 18 -6.05 1.80 -8.69
N ALA A 19 -6.41 0.70 -9.34
CA ALA A 19 -5.44 -0.26 -9.88
C ALA A 19 -5.37 -0.13 -11.41
N LEU A 20 -4.15 0.05 -11.91
CA LEU A 20 -3.82 0.21 -13.31
C LEU A 20 -2.97 -0.98 -13.74
N ARG A 21 -3.34 -1.60 -14.85
CA ARG A 21 -2.59 -2.70 -15.47
C ARG A 21 -2.37 -2.38 -16.93
N HIS A 22 -1.18 -2.67 -17.43
CA HIS A 22 -0.91 -2.52 -18.85
C HIS A 22 -1.51 -3.74 -19.59
N PRO A 23 -2.28 -3.56 -20.67
CA PRO A 23 -2.98 -4.65 -21.36
C PRO A 23 -2.05 -5.67 -22.04
N HIS A 24 -0.76 -5.37 -22.11
CA HIS A 24 0.27 -6.27 -22.66
C HIS A 24 1.29 -6.72 -21.61
N HIS A 25 1.16 -6.27 -20.35
CA HIS A 25 2.04 -6.64 -19.23
C HIS A 25 1.18 -6.90 -17.99
N ASP A 26 0.41 -7.99 -18.02
CA ASP A 26 -0.58 -8.32 -17.00
C ASP A 26 0.03 -8.67 -15.62
N THR A 27 1.33 -8.97 -15.61
CA THR A 27 2.10 -9.27 -14.40
C THR A 27 2.36 -8.03 -13.55
N VAL A 28 2.37 -6.83 -14.13
CA VAL A 28 2.65 -5.57 -13.43
C VAL A 28 1.37 -4.82 -13.13
N THR A 29 1.22 -4.39 -11.88
CA THR A 29 0.13 -3.53 -11.42
C THR A 29 0.70 -2.29 -10.77
N VAL A 30 0.23 -1.13 -11.18
CA VAL A 30 0.43 0.13 -10.46
C VAL A 30 -0.85 0.45 -9.72
N ALA A 31 -0.79 0.55 -8.39
CA ALA A 31 -1.92 0.92 -7.56
C ALA A 31 -1.70 2.28 -6.91
N ILE A 32 -2.72 3.15 -6.96
CA ILE A 32 -2.77 4.39 -6.19
C ILE A 32 -3.75 4.17 -5.04
N ASP A 33 -3.23 4.20 -3.83
CA ASP A 33 -3.98 3.96 -2.60
C ASP A 33 -4.12 5.25 -1.80
N THR A 34 -5.36 5.68 -1.55
CA THR A 34 -5.65 6.75 -0.59
C THR A 34 -6.13 6.13 0.71
N ILE A 35 -5.34 6.29 1.76
CA ILE A 35 -5.59 5.80 3.12
C ILE A 35 -6.20 6.93 3.94
N ALA A 36 -7.38 6.71 4.51
CA ALA A 36 -8.09 7.71 5.29
C ALA A 36 -7.25 8.18 6.49
N GLY A 37 -7.07 9.48 6.65
CA GLY A 37 -6.27 10.09 7.71
C GLY A 37 -4.76 10.10 7.47
N VAL A 38 -4.23 9.17 6.66
CA VAL A 38 -2.78 9.01 6.50
C VAL A 38 -2.23 9.71 5.25
N GLY A 39 -2.82 9.49 4.08
CA GLY A 39 -2.29 10.06 2.83
C GLY A 39 -2.56 9.20 1.60
N SER A 40 -1.93 9.57 0.47
CA SER A 40 -1.97 8.79 -0.77
C SER A 40 -0.59 8.21 -1.10
N PHE A 41 -0.59 7.00 -1.62
CA PHE A 41 0.59 6.20 -1.88
C PHE A 41 0.46 5.56 -3.26
N VAL A 42 1.61 5.29 -3.86
CA VAL A 42 1.70 4.49 -5.08
C VAL A 42 2.46 3.21 -4.78
N GLU A 43 1.95 2.09 -5.28
CA GLU A 43 2.56 0.77 -5.19
C GLU A 43 2.76 0.21 -6.59
N THR A 44 3.94 -0.31 -6.87
CA THR A 44 4.22 -1.11 -8.06
C THR A 44 4.37 -2.57 -7.61
N GLU A 45 3.54 -3.45 -8.15
CA GLU A 45 3.51 -4.87 -7.80
C GLU A 45 3.71 -5.72 -9.04
N VAL A 46 4.59 -6.72 -8.95
CA VAL A 46 4.73 -7.77 -9.96
C VAL A 46 4.22 -9.08 -9.38
N LEU A 47 3.20 -9.67 -10.02
CA LEU A 47 2.70 -10.99 -9.69
C LEU A 47 3.09 -11.96 -10.80
N THR A 48 4.02 -12.86 -10.49
CA THR A 48 4.62 -13.79 -11.44
C THR A 48 5.10 -15.05 -10.71
N ASP A 49 5.17 -16.17 -11.42
CA ASP A 49 5.78 -17.43 -10.97
C ASP A 49 7.28 -17.50 -11.28
N ASP A 50 7.76 -16.66 -12.21
CA ASP A 50 9.18 -16.48 -12.54
C ASP A 50 9.75 -15.23 -11.87
N ALA A 51 10.77 -15.42 -11.05
CA ALA A 51 11.45 -14.34 -10.33
C ALA A 51 12.52 -13.62 -11.16
N ALA A 52 12.85 -14.11 -12.36
CA ALA A 52 13.86 -13.50 -13.21
C ALA A 52 13.44 -12.09 -13.66
N GLY A 53 14.31 -11.10 -13.44
CA GLY A 53 14.12 -9.73 -13.94
C GLY A 53 13.01 -8.92 -13.26
N ILE A 54 12.46 -9.37 -12.12
CA ILE A 54 11.43 -8.62 -11.40
C ILE A 54 11.93 -7.23 -10.99
N ASP A 55 13.15 -7.14 -10.47
CA ASP A 55 13.71 -5.87 -9.99
C ASP A 55 13.86 -4.86 -11.13
N GLU A 56 14.34 -5.31 -12.30
CA GLU A 56 14.49 -4.50 -13.50
C GLU A 56 13.12 -4.03 -14.01
N LEU A 57 12.11 -4.89 -13.98
CA LEU A 57 10.74 -4.57 -14.39
C LEU A 57 10.07 -3.56 -13.45
N LEU A 58 10.30 -3.69 -12.13
CA LEU A 58 9.84 -2.73 -11.14
C LEU A 58 10.50 -1.37 -11.36
N GLU A 59 11.83 -1.34 -11.47
CA GLU A 59 12.60 -0.10 -11.66
C GLU A 59 12.21 0.60 -12.97
N GLU A 60 12.10 -0.15 -14.08
CA GLU A 60 11.66 0.40 -15.36
C GLU A 60 10.25 0.99 -15.26
N THR A 61 9.31 0.27 -14.64
CA THR A 61 7.93 0.76 -14.47
C THR A 61 7.90 2.03 -13.63
N GLU A 62 8.61 2.07 -12.50
CA GLU A 62 8.69 3.24 -11.64
C GLU A 62 9.39 4.42 -12.31
N HIS A 63 10.38 4.16 -13.17
CA HIS A 63 11.04 5.18 -13.96
C HIS A 63 10.09 5.78 -15.00
N LEU A 64 9.42 4.94 -15.79
CA LEU A 64 8.46 5.35 -16.82
C LEU A 64 7.28 6.14 -16.25
N CYS A 65 6.81 5.79 -15.06
CA CYS A 65 5.75 6.51 -14.37
C CYS A 65 6.23 7.73 -13.56
N GLY A 66 7.54 7.95 -13.46
CA GLY A 66 8.14 9.05 -12.69
C GLY A 66 8.10 8.87 -11.16
N PHE A 67 7.78 7.67 -10.66
CA PHE A 67 7.67 7.38 -9.23
C PHE A 67 9.03 7.25 -8.54
N HIS A 68 10.11 6.98 -9.29
CA HIS A 68 11.48 6.92 -8.75
C HIS A 68 11.95 8.18 -8.01
N GLN A 69 11.25 9.31 -8.18
CA GLN A 69 11.52 10.59 -7.52
C GLN A 69 10.78 10.74 -6.18
N LEU A 70 9.80 9.88 -5.92
CA LEU A 70 9.00 9.92 -4.69
C LEU A 70 9.74 9.22 -3.55
N PRO A 71 9.56 9.67 -2.30
CA PRO A 71 10.15 9.00 -1.15
C PRO A 71 9.55 7.61 -0.97
N VAL A 72 10.41 6.61 -0.81
CA VAL A 72 9.99 5.23 -0.53
C VAL A 72 9.48 5.12 0.90
N VAL A 73 8.29 4.55 1.07
CA VAL A 73 7.68 4.31 2.38
C VAL A 73 7.83 2.84 2.74
N HIS A 74 8.65 2.54 3.75
CA HIS A 74 8.97 1.17 4.14
C HIS A 74 8.00 0.56 5.17
N LEU A 75 7.06 1.34 5.70
CA LEU A 75 6.07 0.86 6.68
C LEU A 75 4.79 0.41 5.98
N PRO A 76 4.18 -0.72 6.40
CA PRO A 76 2.87 -1.11 5.89
C PRO A 76 1.79 -0.13 6.38
N TYR A 77 0.70 0.01 5.62
CA TYR A 77 -0.41 0.91 5.99
C TYR A 77 -0.99 0.66 7.38
N ARG A 78 -0.96 -0.59 7.85
CA ARG A 78 -1.35 -0.93 9.22
C ARG A 78 -0.57 -0.08 10.24
N ASP A 79 0.74 -0.04 10.10
CA ASP A 79 1.61 0.62 11.07
C ASP A 79 1.52 2.13 10.91
N LEU A 80 1.35 2.63 9.69
CA LEU A 80 1.09 4.05 9.42
C LEU A 80 -0.23 4.53 10.04
N VAL A 81 -1.31 3.74 9.93
CA VAL A 81 -2.60 4.05 10.57
C VAL A 81 -2.45 4.02 12.09
N MET A 82 -1.78 3.01 12.65
CA MET A 82 -1.55 2.95 14.10
C MET A 82 -0.74 4.14 14.62
N GLN A 83 0.27 4.60 13.88
CA GLN A 83 1.03 5.81 14.22
C GLN A 83 0.17 7.08 14.11
N HIS A 84 -0.67 7.17 13.08
CA HIS A 84 -1.60 8.29 12.93
C HIS A 84 -2.62 8.34 14.07
N ASP A 85 -3.23 7.21 14.43
CA ASP A 85 -4.23 7.12 15.49
C ASP A 85 -3.63 7.44 16.88
N GLN A 86 -2.36 7.12 17.11
CA GLN A 86 -1.64 7.47 18.35
C GLN A 86 -1.31 8.96 18.48
N THR A 87 -1.25 9.69 17.36
CA THR A 87 -0.88 11.11 17.33
C THR A 87 -2.09 12.05 17.31
N GLN A 88 -3.31 11.50 17.23
CA GLN A 88 -4.55 12.27 17.27
C GLN A 88 -4.94 12.61 18.73
N PRO A 89 -5.22 13.89 19.08
CA PRO A 89 -5.64 14.24 20.43
C PRO A 89 -6.96 13.54 20.78
N VAL A 90 -7.00 12.87 21.94
CA VAL A 90 -8.22 12.27 22.48
C VAL A 90 -9.25 13.39 22.69
N ALA A 91 -10.32 13.37 21.90
CA ALA A 91 -11.44 14.29 22.10
C ALA A 91 -12.08 14.01 23.47
N PRO A 92 -12.38 15.05 24.28
CA PRO A 92 -13.03 14.86 25.57
C PRO A 92 -14.44 14.29 25.35
N THR A 93 -14.69 13.12 25.93
CA THR A 93 -16.02 12.52 26.00
C THR A 93 -16.94 13.47 26.76
N THR A 94 -18.01 13.93 26.12
CA THR A 94 -19.09 14.71 26.75
C THR A 94 -20.14 13.77 27.32
#